data_AF-A0A7J2R4T8-F1
#
_entry.id   AF-A0A7J2R4T8-F1
#
_cell.length_a   1.000
_cell.length_b   1.000
_cell.length_c   1.000
_cell.angle_alpha   90.00
_cell.angle_beta   90.00
_cell.angle_gamma   90.00
#
_symmetry.space_group_name_H-M   'P 1'
#
loop_
_entity.id
_entity.type
_entity.pdbx_description
1 polymer ?
#
loop_
_entity_poly.entity_id
_entity_poly.type
_entity_poly.pdbx_seq_one_letter_code
_entity_poly.pdbx_strand_id
1 'polypeptide(L)'
;MNAIYLQFDATDAPDVWKKIRGVNLWPLKKKVIENCRKLGFNGVVLVPTIAKGVNDNQIGNILDYAKENCDVISGIIFQPVSLTGRISFEELMDIRYTTSDLKEAINKHTNGAIGQFYPIATTAKMTQLLAWFDEMPTFSMTSHQDCGFCTIMIVNDKNEWEALEKYFDVEGLVRWSNKVWDMVQDKKVPKPTGLLKGLNLEDFGSIFSKIGNFVDDMTDLGYRQIIKAYYFAGAARYIKSPGKILTSKTYRSFARLIMNPNFNSAANFLATKNLLVSSMHFQDAYNFDLDRVCRCLVHYGVIDPDDPSKVREVPFCSMNTLHRPIIERKLAIAGKTAKKPEVIQAEIEELLKTVE
;
A
#
# COMPACT_ATOMS: atom_id res chain seq x y z
N MET A 1 -10.18 7.73 -3.14
CA MET A 1 -9.62 6.86 -4.19
C MET A 1 -10.27 5.50 -4.05
N ASN A 2 -10.90 4.99 -5.11
CA ASN A 2 -11.46 3.64 -5.10
C ASN A 2 -10.37 2.67 -5.55
N ALA A 3 -10.25 1.52 -4.90
CA ALA A 3 -9.23 0.52 -5.23
C ALA A 3 -9.84 -0.88 -5.32
N ILE A 4 -9.39 -1.66 -6.29
CA ILE A 4 -9.72 -3.08 -6.41
C ILE A 4 -8.47 -3.87 -6.05
N TYR A 5 -8.55 -4.65 -4.96
CA TYR A 5 -7.50 -5.58 -4.57
C TYR A 5 -7.76 -6.90 -5.30
N LEU A 6 -7.01 -7.14 -6.38
CA LEU A 6 -7.20 -8.28 -7.26
C LEU A 6 -6.21 -9.38 -6.91
N GLN A 7 -6.69 -10.50 -6.37
CA GLN A 7 -5.88 -11.70 -6.18
C GLN A 7 -5.23 -12.11 -7.52
N PHE A 8 -3.89 -12.25 -7.57
CA PHE A 8 -3.14 -12.38 -8.83
C PHE A 8 -1.80 -13.14 -8.62
N ASP A 9 -1.80 -14.47 -8.61
CA ASP A 9 -0.61 -15.26 -8.20
C ASP A 9 0.38 -15.57 -9.32
N ALA A 10 -0.02 -15.42 -10.58
CA ALA A 10 0.79 -15.69 -11.76
C ALA A 10 0.22 -15.00 -13.00
N THR A 11 1.00 -14.92 -14.08
CA THR A 11 0.49 -14.52 -15.41
C THR A 11 0.00 -15.75 -16.17
N ASP A 12 0.48 -15.99 -17.39
CA ASP A 12 0.09 -17.12 -18.23
C ASP A 12 0.81 -18.41 -17.80
N ALA A 13 0.43 -18.91 -16.62
CA ALA A 13 0.96 -20.14 -16.04
C ALA A 13 -0.17 -21.00 -15.49
N PRO A 14 -0.91 -21.73 -16.35
CA PRO A 14 -2.07 -22.51 -15.95
C PRO A 14 -1.79 -23.52 -14.84
N ASP A 15 -0.60 -24.14 -14.84
CA ASP A 15 -0.23 -25.13 -13.83
C ASP A 15 0.03 -24.49 -12.46
N VAL A 16 0.59 -23.28 -12.43
CA VAL A 16 0.76 -22.51 -11.19
C VAL A 16 -0.61 -22.16 -10.59
N TRP A 17 -1.53 -21.69 -11.43
CA TRP A 17 -2.88 -21.38 -11.02
C TRP A 17 -3.62 -22.60 -10.47
N LYS A 18 -3.57 -23.73 -11.18
CA LYS A 18 -4.16 -24.99 -10.71
C LYS A 18 -3.53 -25.46 -9.40
N LYS A 19 -2.22 -25.33 -9.25
CA LYS A 19 -1.50 -25.74 -8.03
C LYS A 19 -1.90 -24.91 -6.80
N ILE A 20 -2.00 -23.58 -6.94
CA ILE A 20 -2.32 -22.69 -5.81
C ILE A 20 -3.83 -22.56 -5.56
N ARG A 21 -4.64 -22.57 -6.61
CA ARG A 21 -6.07 -22.20 -6.55
C ARG A 21 -7.03 -23.29 -7.02
N GLY A 22 -6.54 -24.45 -7.48
CA GLY A 22 -7.35 -25.56 -7.98
C GLY A 22 -7.89 -25.38 -9.40
N VAL A 23 -7.82 -24.18 -9.98
CA VAL A 23 -8.29 -23.86 -11.34
C VAL A 23 -7.39 -22.83 -12.02
N ASN A 24 -7.42 -22.78 -13.35
CA ASN A 24 -6.75 -21.72 -14.10
C ASN A 24 -7.56 -20.42 -14.08
N LEU A 25 -7.12 -19.43 -13.30
CA LEU A 25 -7.80 -18.13 -13.20
C LEU A 25 -7.26 -17.07 -14.17
N TRP A 26 -6.18 -17.36 -14.92
CA TRP A 26 -5.53 -16.38 -15.79
C TRP A 26 -6.48 -15.64 -16.75
N PRO A 27 -7.37 -16.33 -17.51
CA PRO A 27 -8.28 -15.65 -18.43
C PRO A 27 -9.20 -14.66 -17.71
N LEU A 28 -9.73 -15.05 -16.54
CA LEU A 28 -10.58 -14.19 -15.72
C LEU A 28 -9.83 -12.95 -15.22
N LYS A 29 -8.59 -13.10 -14.76
CA LYS A 29 -7.78 -11.96 -14.30
C LYS A 29 -7.51 -10.96 -15.42
N LYS A 30 -7.20 -11.43 -16.63
CA LYS A 30 -7.07 -10.55 -17.80
C LYS A 30 -8.36 -9.79 -18.10
N LYS A 31 -9.50 -10.48 -18.10
CA LYS A 31 -10.81 -9.86 -18.35
C LYS A 31 -11.13 -8.74 -17.35
N VAL A 32 -10.78 -8.92 -16.08
CA VAL A 32 -10.94 -7.88 -15.05
C VAL A 32 -10.14 -6.62 -15.41
N ILE A 33 -8.88 -6.78 -15.82
CA ILE A 33 -8.02 -5.64 -16.21
C ILE A 33 -8.57 -4.94 -17.46
N GLU A 34 -9.01 -5.69 -18.47
CA GLU A 34 -9.62 -5.14 -19.68
C GLU A 34 -10.92 -4.37 -19.39
N ASN A 35 -11.77 -4.90 -18.51
CA ASN A 35 -13.01 -4.23 -18.12
C ASN A 35 -12.71 -2.95 -17.33
N CYS A 36 -11.75 -2.98 -16.41
CA CYS A 36 -11.30 -1.78 -15.71
C CYS A 36 -10.81 -0.71 -16.70
N ARG A 37 -10.01 -1.11 -17.71
CA ARG A 37 -9.55 -0.22 -18.78
C ARG A 37 -10.70 0.43 -19.54
N LYS A 38 -11.69 -0.35 -19.97
CA LYS A 38 -12.87 0.15 -20.70
C LYS A 38 -13.67 1.17 -19.87
N LEU A 39 -13.70 1.00 -18.55
CA LEU A 39 -14.38 1.89 -17.62
C LEU A 39 -13.52 3.09 -17.18
N GLY A 40 -12.26 3.18 -17.63
CA GLY A 40 -11.32 4.21 -17.19
C GLY A 40 -10.90 4.06 -15.71
N PHE A 41 -11.03 2.87 -15.13
CA PHE A 41 -10.64 2.58 -13.76
C PHE A 41 -9.14 2.27 -13.67
N ASN A 42 -8.41 3.05 -12.87
CA ASN A 42 -6.95 3.02 -12.75
C ASN A 42 -6.44 2.71 -11.33
N GLY A 43 -7.29 2.10 -10.50
CA GLY A 43 -7.03 1.79 -9.10
C GLY A 43 -6.86 0.30 -8.79
N VAL A 44 -6.42 -0.52 -9.75
CA VAL A 44 -6.24 -1.96 -9.50
C VAL A 44 -4.91 -2.21 -8.80
N VAL A 45 -4.95 -2.96 -7.70
CA VAL A 45 -3.78 -3.42 -6.96
C VAL A 45 -3.71 -4.94 -7.07
N LEU A 46 -2.64 -5.46 -7.64
CA LEU A 46 -2.43 -6.91 -7.74
C LEU A 46 -2.00 -7.48 -6.39
N VAL A 47 -2.58 -8.59 -5.98
CA VAL A 47 -2.32 -9.23 -4.69
C VAL A 47 -1.89 -10.70 -4.91
N PRO A 48 -0.62 -10.95 -5.25
CA PRO A 48 -0.06 -12.30 -5.32
C PRO A 48 0.23 -12.88 -3.94
N THR A 49 -0.23 -14.11 -3.68
CA THR A 49 0.32 -14.96 -2.62
C THR A 49 1.54 -15.71 -3.17
N ILE A 50 2.71 -15.59 -2.54
CA ILE A 50 3.96 -16.22 -3.00
C ILE A 50 4.34 -17.40 -2.10
N ALA A 51 4.47 -18.58 -2.69
CA ALA A 51 5.02 -19.78 -2.08
C ALA A 51 6.28 -20.23 -2.85
N LYS A 52 7.33 -20.54 -2.08
CA LYS A 52 8.63 -20.95 -2.63
C LYS A 52 8.50 -22.25 -3.43
N GLY A 53 9.17 -22.31 -4.59
CA GLY A 53 9.10 -23.47 -5.49
C GLY A 53 7.74 -23.72 -6.13
N VAL A 54 6.77 -22.80 -5.97
CA VAL A 54 5.44 -22.90 -6.56
C VAL A 54 5.24 -21.78 -7.58
N ASN A 55 5.39 -20.53 -7.16
CA ASN A 55 5.17 -19.37 -8.02
C ASN A 55 6.13 -18.19 -7.77
N ASP A 56 7.17 -18.39 -6.96
CA ASP A 56 8.26 -17.44 -6.79
C ASP A 56 8.95 -17.10 -8.12
N ASN A 57 8.99 -18.04 -9.07
CA ASN A 57 9.45 -17.78 -10.44
C ASN A 57 8.56 -16.81 -11.25
N GLN A 58 7.34 -16.49 -10.79
CA GLN A 58 6.41 -15.57 -11.47
C GLN A 58 6.58 -14.11 -11.04
N ILE A 59 7.40 -13.80 -10.03
CA ILE A 59 7.56 -12.44 -9.50
C ILE A 59 7.92 -11.44 -10.61
N GLY A 60 8.91 -11.77 -11.45
CA GLY A 60 9.32 -10.93 -12.59
C GLY A 60 8.19 -10.72 -13.59
N ASN A 61 7.50 -11.79 -13.98
CA ASN A 61 6.38 -11.72 -14.92
C ASN A 61 5.24 -10.85 -14.40
N ILE A 62 4.94 -10.91 -13.10
CA ILE A 62 3.90 -10.07 -12.47
C ILE A 62 4.31 -8.59 -12.48
N LEU A 63 5.59 -8.29 -12.21
CA LEU A 63 6.12 -6.93 -12.29
C LEU A 63 6.01 -6.37 -13.71
N ASP A 64 6.41 -7.15 -14.71
CA ASP A 64 6.35 -6.73 -16.11
C ASP A 64 4.90 -6.55 -16.57
N TYR A 65 4.00 -7.47 -16.20
CA TYR A 65 2.58 -7.33 -16.47
C TYR A 65 2.00 -6.04 -15.85
N ALA A 66 2.34 -5.72 -14.60
CA ALA A 66 1.90 -4.49 -13.95
C ALA A 66 2.44 -3.24 -14.66
N LYS A 67 3.71 -3.27 -15.08
CA LYS A 67 4.34 -2.19 -15.84
C LYS A 67 3.70 -1.97 -17.20
N GLU A 68 3.36 -3.04 -17.91
CA GLU A 68 2.67 -3.00 -19.20
C GLU A 68 1.23 -2.49 -19.08
N ASN A 69 0.61 -2.64 -17.91
CA ASN A 69 -0.78 -2.28 -17.63
C ASN A 69 -0.89 -1.14 -16.60
N CYS A 70 0.11 -0.26 -16.53
CA CYS A 70 0.17 0.84 -15.57
C CYS A 70 -0.93 1.92 -15.76
N ASP A 71 -1.69 1.83 -16.87
CA ASP A 71 -2.88 2.64 -17.11
C ASP A 71 -4.06 2.21 -16.23
N VAL A 72 -4.05 0.96 -15.77
CA VAL A 72 -5.10 0.35 -14.91
C VAL A 72 -4.55 -0.01 -13.53
N ILE A 73 -3.32 -0.52 -13.48
CA ILE A 73 -2.70 -1.08 -12.28
C ILE A 73 -1.84 -0.01 -11.61
N SER A 74 -2.15 0.27 -10.34
CA SER A 74 -1.46 1.27 -9.52
C SER A 74 -0.47 0.67 -8.52
N GLY A 75 -0.50 -0.66 -8.33
CA GLY A 75 0.46 -1.32 -7.47
C GLY A 75 0.34 -2.84 -7.39
N ILE A 76 1.30 -3.42 -6.67
CA ILE A 76 1.39 -4.84 -6.34
C ILE A 76 1.67 -4.96 -4.83
N ILE A 77 0.87 -5.79 -4.15
CA ILE A 77 1.08 -6.16 -2.74
C ILE A 77 1.32 -7.66 -2.71
N PHE A 78 2.59 -8.05 -2.73
CA PHE A 78 3.00 -9.44 -2.54
C PHE A 78 2.69 -9.87 -1.10
N GLN A 79 2.24 -11.11 -0.96
CA GLN A 79 1.92 -11.74 0.31
C GLN A 79 2.68 -13.06 0.38
N PRO A 80 3.87 -13.10 0.99
CA PRO A 80 4.51 -14.37 1.28
C PRO A 80 3.57 -15.29 2.06
N VAL A 81 3.59 -16.58 1.75
CA VAL A 81 2.62 -17.55 2.27
C VAL A 81 2.64 -17.62 3.80
N SER A 82 1.44 -17.58 4.40
CA SER A 82 1.19 -17.89 5.81
C SER A 82 0.58 -19.29 5.87
N LEU A 83 1.17 -20.15 6.70
CA LEU A 83 0.90 -21.59 6.73
C LEU A 83 0.04 -21.95 7.94
N THR A 84 -1.23 -22.24 7.71
CA THR A 84 -2.15 -22.65 8.77
C THR A 84 -2.43 -24.15 8.69
N GLY A 85 -2.52 -24.82 9.85
CA GLY A 85 -2.78 -26.26 9.94
C GLY A 85 -1.55 -27.10 10.31
N ARG A 86 -1.65 -28.42 10.13
CA ARG A 86 -0.56 -29.37 10.42
C ARG A 86 0.31 -29.54 9.18
N ILE A 87 1.58 -29.22 9.32
CA ILE A 87 2.62 -29.43 8.30
C ILE A 87 3.91 -29.83 9.01
N SER A 88 4.72 -30.69 8.40
CA SER A 88 6.05 -31.00 8.94
C SER A 88 6.98 -29.80 8.81
N PHE A 89 8.06 -29.76 9.60
CA PHE A 89 9.02 -28.66 9.51
C PHE A 89 9.74 -28.61 8.15
N GLU A 90 10.01 -29.77 7.54
CA GLU A 90 10.65 -29.87 6.23
C GLU A 90 9.75 -29.30 5.12
N GLU A 91 8.50 -29.78 5.04
CA GLU A 91 7.51 -29.27 4.09
C GLU A 91 7.23 -27.77 4.28
N LEU A 92 7.27 -27.29 5.52
CA LEU A 92 7.16 -25.87 5.83
C LEU A 92 8.31 -25.06 5.23
N MET A 93 9.55 -25.52 5.42
CA MET A 93 10.74 -24.81 4.93
C MET A 93 10.86 -24.85 3.40
N ASP A 94 10.29 -25.86 2.75
CA ASP A 94 10.26 -25.97 1.29
C ASP A 94 9.41 -24.88 0.63
N ILE A 95 8.30 -24.49 1.27
CA ILE A 95 7.34 -23.52 0.71
C ILE A 95 7.43 -22.13 1.35
N ARG A 96 8.12 -22.00 2.49
CA ARG A 96 8.33 -20.73 3.19
C ARG A 96 9.03 -19.73 2.26
N TYR A 97 8.47 -18.54 2.19
CA TYR A 97 9.02 -17.40 1.47
C TYR A 97 9.02 -16.19 2.39
N THR A 98 10.08 -15.38 2.38
CA THR A 98 10.21 -14.22 3.27
C THR A 98 10.16 -12.91 2.47
N THR A 99 10.01 -11.79 3.19
CA THR A 99 10.12 -10.46 2.57
C THR A 99 11.53 -10.19 2.03
N SER A 100 12.56 -10.78 2.66
CA SER A 100 13.94 -10.68 2.18
C SER A 100 14.12 -11.41 0.86
N ASP A 101 13.64 -12.66 0.75
CA ASP A 101 13.65 -13.44 -0.50
C ASP A 101 12.92 -12.67 -1.61
N LEU A 102 11.78 -12.06 -1.29
CA LEU A 102 11.04 -11.21 -2.22
C LEU A 102 11.87 -10.02 -2.71
N LYS A 103 12.50 -9.27 -1.81
CA LYS A 103 13.33 -8.12 -2.20
C LYS A 103 14.46 -8.55 -3.13
N GLU A 104 15.12 -9.66 -2.84
CA GLU A 104 16.19 -10.22 -3.68
C GLU A 104 15.67 -10.60 -5.07
N ALA A 105 14.54 -11.32 -5.15
CA ALA A 105 13.92 -11.71 -6.41
C ALA A 105 13.51 -10.49 -7.26
N ILE A 106 12.89 -9.48 -6.64
CA ILE A 106 12.52 -8.24 -7.33
C ILE A 106 13.78 -7.52 -7.84
N ASN A 107 14.81 -7.38 -7.01
CA ASN A 107 16.03 -6.67 -7.40
C ASN A 107 16.82 -7.40 -8.48
N LYS A 108 16.80 -8.73 -8.49
CA LYS A 108 17.38 -9.54 -9.57
C LYS A 108 16.69 -9.27 -10.90
N HIS A 109 15.36 -9.17 -10.92
CA HIS A 109 14.59 -8.86 -12.14
C HIS A 109 14.74 -7.39 -12.58
N THR A 110 14.83 -6.48 -11.62
CA THR A 110 14.72 -5.03 -11.87
C THR A 110 16.04 -4.27 -11.79
N ASN A 111 17.17 -4.99 -11.71
CA ASN A 111 18.51 -4.44 -11.57
C ASN A 111 18.64 -3.46 -10.38
N GLY A 112 18.12 -3.87 -9.22
CA GLY A 112 18.26 -3.11 -7.97
C GLY A 112 17.27 -1.94 -7.80
N ALA A 113 16.08 -2.00 -8.41
CA ALA A 113 15.11 -0.91 -8.34
C ALA A 113 14.39 -0.78 -6.98
N ILE A 114 14.59 -1.70 -6.04
CA ILE A 114 14.26 -1.51 -4.63
C ILE A 114 15.55 -1.22 -3.85
N GLY A 115 15.81 0.07 -3.61
CA GLY A 115 16.85 0.52 -2.68
C GLY A 115 16.48 0.12 -1.26
N GLN A 116 15.47 0.79 -0.70
CA GLN A 116 14.89 0.46 0.60
C GLN A 116 13.46 -0.03 0.50
N PHE A 117 13.11 -0.93 1.42
CA PHE A 117 11.75 -1.38 1.64
C PHE A 117 11.32 -0.85 3.01
N TYR A 118 10.49 0.19 3.00
CA TYR A 118 10.15 0.91 4.21
C TYR A 118 9.01 0.20 4.94
N PRO A 119 9.10 0.00 6.27
CA PRO A 119 7.95 -0.38 7.06
C PRO A 119 6.77 0.54 6.75
N ILE A 120 5.57 -0.01 6.59
CA ILE A 120 4.39 0.80 6.24
C ILE A 120 4.13 1.89 7.29
N ALA A 121 4.49 1.63 8.55
CA ALA A 121 4.38 2.61 9.63
C ALA A 121 5.33 3.81 9.50
N THR A 122 6.34 3.77 8.62
CA THR A 122 7.27 4.88 8.37
C THR A 122 6.52 6.15 7.95
N THR A 123 5.41 6.04 7.20
CA THR A 123 4.65 7.19 6.71
C THR A 123 3.48 7.60 7.60
N ALA A 124 3.33 7.01 8.80
CA ALA A 124 2.18 7.21 9.69
C ALA A 124 1.76 8.69 9.88
N LYS A 125 2.68 9.53 10.39
CA LYS A 125 2.41 10.97 10.59
C LYS A 125 2.32 11.74 9.27
N MET A 126 3.08 11.34 8.25
CA MET A 126 2.99 11.95 6.92
C MET A 126 1.58 11.79 6.33
N THR A 127 0.98 10.60 6.43
CA THR A 127 -0.38 10.35 5.96
C THR A 127 -1.41 11.18 6.73
N GLN A 128 -1.25 11.33 8.05
CA GLN A 128 -2.11 12.23 8.85
C GLN A 128 -1.99 13.69 8.41
N LEU A 129 -0.77 14.17 8.15
CA LEU A 129 -0.53 15.52 7.65
C LEU A 129 -1.21 15.75 6.29
N LEU A 130 -1.08 14.80 5.37
CA LEU A 130 -1.73 14.89 4.06
C LEU A 130 -3.26 14.86 4.16
N ALA A 131 -3.82 14.01 5.03
CA ALA A 131 -5.27 13.99 5.27
C ALA A 131 -5.77 15.31 5.87
N TRP A 132 -5.02 15.89 6.80
CA TRP A 132 -5.34 17.19 7.40
C TRP A 132 -5.25 18.35 6.39
N PHE A 133 -4.30 18.30 5.46
CA PHE A 133 -4.24 19.23 4.35
C PHE A 133 -5.50 19.17 3.48
N ASP A 134 -6.02 17.98 3.22
CA ASP A 134 -7.20 17.79 2.37
C ASP A 134 -8.54 17.90 3.10
N GLU A 135 -8.52 18.26 4.39
CA GLU A 135 -9.74 18.33 5.22
C GLU A 135 -10.50 17.00 5.28
N MET A 136 -9.76 15.90 5.17
CA MET A 136 -10.28 14.54 5.24
C MET A 136 -10.13 14.01 6.67
N PRO A 137 -10.98 13.04 7.09
CA PRO A 137 -10.73 12.28 8.31
C PRO A 137 -9.30 11.74 8.31
N THR A 138 -8.57 12.03 9.38
CA THR A 138 -7.19 11.58 9.50
C THR A 138 -7.15 10.07 9.67
N PHE A 139 -6.22 9.43 8.98
CA PHE A 139 -5.91 8.03 9.18
C PHE A 139 -4.39 7.85 9.22
N SER A 140 -3.96 6.75 9.82
CA SER A 140 -2.56 6.42 9.96
C SER A 140 -2.38 4.92 9.87
N MET A 141 -1.31 4.50 9.22
CA MET A 141 -0.93 3.09 9.18
C MET A 141 0.07 2.86 10.32
N THR A 142 -0.39 2.33 11.45
CA THR A 142 0.41 2.24 12.69
C THR A 142 0.84 0.81 13.05
N SER A 143 0.86 -0.09 12.06
CA SER A 143 1.20 -1.49 12.27
C SER A 143 2.57 -1.67 12.92
N HIS A 144 2.80 -2.87 13.47
CA HIS A 144 4.15 -3.28 13.79
C HIS A 144 5.08 -3.15 12.57
N GLN A 145 6.35 -2.80 12.82
CA GLN A 145 7.33 -2.53 11.76
C GLN A 145 7.61 -3.74 10.86
N ASP A 146 7.40 -4.95 11.39
CA ASP A 146 7.62 -6.20 10.67
C ASP A 146 6.37 -6.74 9.97
N CYS A 147 5.23 -6.04 10.04
CA CYS A 147 3.99 -6.51 9.42
C CYS A 147 3.99 -6.34 7.89
N GLY A 148 4.54 -5.24 7.39
CA GLY A 148 4.55 -4.99 5.97
C GLY A 148 5.49 -3.86 5.59
N PHE A 149 5.95 -3.96 4.35
CA PHE A 149 6.96 -3.08 3.77
C PHE A 149 6.46 -2.57 2.42
N CYS A 150 6.80 -1.35 2.06
CA CYS A 150 6.46 -0.79 0.76
C CYS A 150 7.51 0.16 0.24
N THR A 151 7.51 0.33 -1.07
CA THR A 151 8.21 1.40 -1.79
C THR A 151 7.43 1.73 -3.06
N ILE A 152 7.87 2.76 -3.77
CA ILE A 152 7.35 3.08 -5.10
C ILE A 152 8.46 2.81 -6.10
N MET A 153 8.21 1.92 -7.05
CA MET A 153 9.11 1.66 -8.16
C MET A 153 8.73 2.53 -9.35
N ILE A 154 9.72 3.17 -9.96
CA ILE A 154 9.52 4.16 -11.01
C ILE A 154 9.84 3.51 -12.35
N VAL A 155 8.94 3.67 -13.32
CA VAL A 155 9.22 3.30 -14.71
C VAL A 155 9.61 4.58 -15.44
N ASN A 156 10.89 4.70 -15.76
CA ASN A 156 11.43 5.91 -16.37
C ASN A 156 10.96 6.09 -17.83
N ASP A 157 11.34 7.21 -18.45
CA ASP A 157 11.00 7.52 -19.84
C ASP A 157 11.56 6.51 -20.86
N LYS A 158 12.57 5.71 -20.47
CA LYS A 158 13.15 4.61 -21.27
C LYS A 158 12.50 3.25 -20.98
N ASN A 159 11.44 3.22 -20.19
CA ASN A 159 10.78 2.00 -19.74
C ASN A 159 11.68 1.09 -18.90
N GLU A 160 12.58 1.65 -18.08
CA GLU A 160 13.45 0.93 -17.15
C GLU A 160 12.97 1.16 -15.71
N TRP A 161 13.24 0.19 -14.83
CA TRP A 161 12.93 0.29 -13.41
C TRP A 161 13.97 1.15 -12.68
N GLU A 162 13.50 2.09 -11.87
CA GLU A 162 14.35 2.94 -11.03
C GLU A 162 13.82 3.04 -9.61
N ALA A 163 14.75 3.11 -8.65
CA ALA A 163 14.45 3.28 -7.25
C ALA A 163 13.97 4.72 -6.94
N LEU A 164 13.01 4.86 -6.03
CA LEU A 164 12.46 6.16 -5.59
C LEU A 164 13.56 7.09 -5.07
N GLU A 165 14.58 6.53 -4.43
CA GLU A 165 15.69 7.22 -3.80
C GLU A 165 16.61 7.93 -4.82
N LYS A 166 16.51 7.62 -6.11
CA LYS A 166 17.18 8.39 -7.17
C LYS A 166 16.56 9.78 -7.32
N TYR A 167 15.29 9.93 -6.96
CA TYR A 167 14.52 11.16 -7.11
C TYR A 167 14.37 11.90 -5.78
N PHE A 168 14.35 11.19 -4.65
CA PHE A 168 14.12 11.80 -3.33
C PHE A 168 15.11 11.35 -2.27
N ASP A 169 15.38 12.25 -1.32
CA ASP A 169 15.72 11.84 0.04
C ASP A 169 14.41 11.50 0.78
N VAL A 170 13.99 10.23 0.67
CA VAL A 170 12.72 9.74 1.21
C VAL A 170 12.67 9.91 2.72
N GLU A 171 13.73 9.53 3.44
CA GLU A 171 13.76 9.64 4.90
C GLU A 171 13.78 11.09 5.36
N GLY A 172 14.53 11.97 4.67
CA GLY A 172 14.53 13.40 4.94
C GLY A 172 13.13 14.01 4.78
N LEU A 173 12.43 13.62 3.71
CA LEU A 173 11.04 14.02 3.47
C LEU A 173 10.12 13.53 4.60
N VAL A 174 10.18 12.26 4.97
CA VAL A 174 9.37 11.71 6.07
C VAL A 174 9.66 12.41 7.40
N ARG A 175 10.93 12.60 7.76
CA ARG A 175 11.31 13.35 8.99
C ARG A 175 10.77 14.77 8.97
N TRP A 176 10.75 15.41 7.80
CA TRP A 176 10.17 16.72 7.63
C TRP A 176 8.65 16.72 7.79
N SER A 177 7.94 15.79 7.16
CA SER A 177 6.49 15.62 7.35
C SER A 177 6.14 15.39 8.81
N ASN A 178 6.91 14.56 9.51
CA ASN A 178 6.70 14.31 10.94
C ASN A 178 6.86 15.60 11.76
N LYS A 179 7.91 16.38 11.49
CA LYS A 179 8.15 17.66 12.16
C LYS A 179 7.00 18.65 11.93
N VAL A 180 6.47 18.72 10.71
CA VAL A 180 5.33 19.60 10.40
C VAL A 180 4.05 19.10 11.04
N TRP A 181 3.80 17.79 11.05
CA TRP A 181 2.67 17.21 11.75
C TRP A 181 2.68 17.53 13.24
N ASP A 182 3.84 17.42 13.89
CA ASP A 182 3.99 17.78 15.30
C ASP A 182 3.70 19.27 15.54
N MET A 183 4.04 20.16 14.59
CA MET A 183 3.63 21.57 14.65
C MET A 183 2.12 21.75 14.57
N VAL A 184 1.43 20.99 13.69
CA VAL A 184 -0.04 21.03 13.58
C VAL A 184 -0.69 20.57 14.89
N GLN A 185 -0.20 19.48 15.49
CA GLN A 185 -0.71 18.97 16.77
C GLN A 185 -0.53 19.97 17.91
N ASP A 186 0.64 20.62 17.95
CA ASP A 186 0.96 21.62 18.97
C ASP A 186 0.42 23.03 18.65
N LYS A 187 -0.31 23.21 17.53
CA LYS A 187 -0.77 24.50 16.99
C LYS A 187 0.35 25.56 16.88
N LYS A 188 1.57 25.13 16.53
CA LYS A 188 2.74 26.00 16.39
C LYS A 188 2.74 26.71 15.04
N VAL A 189 3.06 27.99 15.04
CA VAL A 189 3.29 28.77 13.82
C VAL A 189 4.74 28.60 13.36
N PRO A 190 4.99 28.35 12.06
CA PRO A 190 6.36 28.26 11.55
C PRO A 190 7.12 29.56 11.76
N LYS A 191 8.35 29.49 12.28
CA LYS A 191 9.20 30.67 12.40
C LYS A 191 9.50 31.24 11.00
N PRO A 192 9.59 32.58 10.84
CA PRO A 192 10.06 33.19 9.60
C PRO A 192 11.45 32.66 9.29
N THR A 193 11.54 31.87 8.23
CA THR A 193 12.80 31.28 7.74
C THR A 193 12.97 31.71 6.30
N GLY A 194 14.21 31.65 5.79
CA GLY A 194 14.49 31.90 4.36
C GLY A 194 13.72 30.99 3.40
N LEU A 195 13.04 29.95 3.90
CA LEU A 195 12.14 29.08 3.14
C LEU A 195 10.87 29.80 2.64
N LEU A 196 10.43 30.86 3.33
CA LEU A 196 9.22 31.63 2.98
C LEU A 196 9.55 32.92 2.21
N LYS A 197 10.82 33.20 1.91
CA LYS A 197 11.30 34.51 1.39
C LYS A 197 10.78 34.90 0.00
N GLY A 198 10.15 33.98 -0.72
CA GLY A 198 9.54 34.21 -2.04
C GLY A 198 8.02 34.04 -2.09
N LEU A 199 7.38 33.77 -0.94
CA LEU A 199 5.93 33.79 -0.83
C LEU A 199 5.52 35.21 -0.44
N ASN A 200 4.59 35.79 -1.18
CA ASN A 200 4.07 37.11 -0.85
C ASN A 200 3.16 36.98 0.37
N LEU A 201 3.75 37.11 1.56
CA LEU A 201 3.06 36.95 2.84
C LEU A 201 1.96 38.01 3.05
N GLU A 202 1.97 39.08 2.26
CA GLU A 202 0.91 40.11 2.19
C GLU A 202 -0.38 39.58 1.54
N ASP A 203 -0.30 38.61 0.62
CA ASP A 203 -1.50 37.94 0.03
C ASP A 203 -2.24 37.06 1.06
N PHE A 204 -1.58 36.74 2.18
CA PHE A 204 -2.16 36.05 3.33
C PHE A 204 -2.71 37.04 4.39
N GLY A 205 -2.85 38.31 4.02
CA GLY A 205 -3.31 39.41 4.86
C GLY A 205 -2.19 40.05 5.68
N SER A 206 -2.44 41.23 6.25
CA SER A 206 -1.53 42.06 7.07
C SER A 206 -1.07 41.44 8.39
N ILE A 207 -1.09 40.11 8.49
CA ILE A 207 -1.07 39.36 9.75
C ILE A 207 0.38 39.13 10.23
N PHE A 208 1.39 39.20 9.35
CA PHE A 208 2.76 38.74 9.64
C PHE A 208 3.62 39.60 10.60
N SER A 209 3.20 40.81 11.01
CA SER A 209 4.04 41.73 11.78
C SER A 209 3.99 41.55 13.32
N LYS A 210 3.18 40.63 13.87
CA LYS A 210 3.06 40.41 15.32
C LYS A 210 3.02 38.93 15.71
N ILE A 211 4.22 38.33 15.85
CA ILE A 211 4.45 36.89 16.07
C ILE A 211 3.95 36.36 17.44
N GLY A 212 3.58 37.23 18.39
CA GLY A 212 3.17 36.83 19.75
C GLY A 212 1.68 36.54 19.95
N ASN A 213 0.77 37.20 19.19
CA ASN A 213 -0.69 37.14 19.39
C ASN A 213 -1.43 36.43 18.23
N PHE A 214 -0.70 35.73 17.35
CA PHE A 214 -1.17 35.33 16.02
C PHE A 214 -2.10 34.09 16.01
N VAL A 215 -2.11 33.28 17.07
CA VAL A 215 -2.85 32.00 17.07
C VAL A 215 -4.32 32.18 17.42
N ASP A 216 -4.65 33.10 18.34
CA ASP A 216 -6.03 33.27 18.83
C ASP A 216 -6.94 33.97 17.81
N ASP A 217 -6.39 34.80 16.91
CA ASP A 217 -7.14 35.57 15.91
C ASP A 217 -7.16 34.93 14.50
N MET A 218 -6.45 33.82 14.30
CA MET A 218 -6.31 33.18 12.98
C MET A 218 -7.38 32.12 12.73
N THR A 219 -8.06 32.21 11.59
CA THR A 219 -8.98 31.15 11.15
C THR A 219 -8.23 29.84 10.91
N ASP A 220 -8.88 28.70 11.21
CA ASP A 220 -8.32 27.36 10.95
C ASP A 220 -7.87 27.19 9.49
N LEU A 221 -8.60 27.81 8.55
CA LEU A 221 -8.26 27.82 7.13
C LEU A 221 -6.96 28.57 6.85
N GLY A 222 -6.77 29.76 7.43
CA GLY A 222 -5.55 30.54 7.28
C GLY A 222 -4.32 29.82 7.84
N TYR A 223 -4.45 29.19 9.01
CA TYR A 223 -3.39 28.38 9.60
C TYR A 223 -2.99 27.23 8.68
N ARG A 224 -3.99 26.50 8.16
CA ARG A 224 -3.77 25.38 7.25
C ARG A 224 -3.01 25.79 6.00
N GLN A 225 -3.35 26.92 5.39
CA GLN A 225 -2.66 27.40 4.18
C GLN A 225 -1.20 27.80 4.47
N ILE A 226 -0.92 28.42 5.62
CA ILE A 226 0.45 28.75 6.04
C ILE A 226 1.28 27.49 6.25
N ILE A 227 0.74 26.49 6.97
CA ILE A 227 1.43 25.22 7.21
C ILE A 227 1.66 24.45 5.90
N LYS A 228 0.67 24.43 5.00
CA LYS A 228 0.81 23.86 3.64
C LYS A 228 1.99 24.49 2.91
N ALA A 229 2.00 25.82 2.80
CA ALA A 229 3.05 26.56 2.11
C ALA A 229 4.44 26.30 2.74
N TYR A 230 4.51 26.32 4.06
CA TYR A 230 5.74 26.02 4.80
C TYR A 230 6.25 24.60 4.54
N TYR A 231 5.36 23.61 4.60
CA TYR A 231 5.71 22.21 4.35
C TYR A 231 6.25 22.03 2.92
N PHE A 232 5.59 22.59 1.90
CA PHE A 232 6.02 22.41 0.51
C PHE A 232 7.33 23.12 0.20
N ALA A 233 7.52 24.34 0.71
CA ALA A 233 8.79 25.05 0.60
C ALA A 233 9.93 24.23 1.22
N GLY A 234 9.69 23.62 2.38
CA GLY A 234 10.67 22.75 3.03
C GLY A 234 10.79 21.36 2.42
N ALA A 235 9.80 20.85 1.70
CA ALA A 235 9.85 19.54 1.06
C ALA A 235 10.71 19.55 -0.21
N ALA A 236 10.76 20.68 -0.91
CA ALA A 236 11.52 20.86 -2.15
C ALA A 236 13.01 20.51 -2.02
N ARG A 237 13.63 20.71 -0.84
CA ARG A 237 15.05 20.36 -0.59
C ARG A 237 15.34 18.86 -0.65
N TYR A 238 14.32 18.03 -0.55
CA TYR A 238 14.46 16.57 -0.60
C TYR A 238 14.28 16.02 -2.01
N ILE A 239 14.00 16.88 -3.01
CA ILE A 239 14.02 16.51 -4.42
C ILE A 239 15.47 16.56 -4.91
N LYS A 240 15.95 15.42 -5.43
CA LYS A 240 17.28 15.33 -6.05
C LYS A 240 17.23 15.87 -7.48
N SER A 241 18.32 16.46 -7.96
CA SER A 241 18.44 16.96 -9.35
C SER A 241 17.26 17.80 -9.87
N PRO A 242 16.82 18.86 -9.16
CA PRO A 242 15.63 19.64 -9.53
C PRO A 242 15.72 20.30 -10.93
N GLY A 243 16.93 20.54 -11.44
CA GLY A 243 17.13 21.03 -12.81
C GLY A 243 16.56 20.12 -13.92
N LYS A 244 16.28 18.84 -13.61
CA LYS A 244 15.65 17.89 -14.54
C LYS A 244 14.12 18.01 -14.62
N ILE A 245 13.47 18.83 -13.80
CA ILE A 245 12.01 19.03 -13.81
C ILE A 245 11.51 19.53 -15.18
N LEU A 246 12.31 20.37 -15.84
CA LEU A 246 11.98 20.90 -17.17
C LEU A 246 12.14 19.84 -18.27
N THR A 247 13.05 18.88 -18.09
CA THR A 247 13.47 17.95 -19.15
C THR A 247 12.95 16.51 -18.99
N SER A 248 12.48 16.10 -17.82
CA SER A 248 11.95 14.75 -17.56
C SER A 248 10.50 14.80 -17.09
N LYS A 249 9.64 13.97 -17.72
CA LYS A 249 8.22 13.86 -17.35
C LYS A 249 8.06 13.30 -15.94
N THR A 250 8.90 12.32 -15.58
CA THR A 250 8.94 11.73 -14.24
C THR A 250 9.25 12.78 -13.17
N TYR A 251 10.34 13.55 -13.32
CA TYR A 251 10.67 14.63 -12.38
C TYR A 251 9.57 15.70 -12.29
N ARG A 252 8.88 15.98 -13.40
CA ARG A 252 7.74 16.92 -13.42
C ARG A 252 6.53 16.38 -12.67
N SER A 253 6.18 15.09 -12.83
CA SER A 253 5.09 14.45 -12.07
C SER A 253 5.37 14.49 -10.57
N PHE A 254 6.60 14.16 -10.20
CA PHE A 254 7.11 14.25 -8.84
C PHE A 254 7.07 15.65 -8.23
N ALA A 255 7.51 16.67 -8.99
CA ALA A 255 7.43 18.05 -8.54
C ALA A 255 5.97 18.48 -8.32
N ARG A 256 5.03 18.07 -9.18
CA ARG A 256 3.59 18.36 -8.98
C ARG A 256 3.02 17.67 -7.74
N LEU A 257 3.40 16.42 -7.48
CA LEU A 257 3.00 15.71 -6.27
C LEU A 257 3.41 16.50 -5.02
N ILE A 258 4.65 17.01 -4.98
CA ILE A 258 5.15 17.78 -3.83
C ILE A 258 4.56 19.19 -3.76
N MET A 259 4.30 19.86 -4.89
CA MET A 259 3.81 21.24 -4.91
C MET A 259 2.29 21.37 -4.71
N ASN A 260 1.52 20.33 -5.03
CA ASN A 260 0.06 20.28 -4.84
C ASN A 260 -0.39 18.88 -4.36
N PRO A 261 0.08 18.38 -3.22
CA PRO A 261 -0.33 17.08 -2.72
C PRO A 261 -1.71 17.19 -2.11
N ASN A 262 -2.63 16.62 -2.83
CA ASN A 262 -3.88 16.11 -2.31
C ASN A 262 -3.97 14.63 -2.71
N PHE A 263 -4.96 13.92 -2.21
CA PHE A 263 -5.21 12.52 -2.57
C PHE A 263 -5.37 12.32 -4.08
N ASN A 264 -5.90 13.32 -4.82
CA ASN A 264 -6.00 13.24 -6.28
C ASN A 264 -4.61 13.29 -6.93
N SER A 265 -3.71 14.15 -6.46
CA SER A 265 -2.33 14.21 -6.95
C SER A 265 -1.54 12.94 -6.61
N ALA A 266 -1.77 12.33 -5.44
CA ALA A 266 -1.19 11.04 -5.09
C ALA A 266 -1.72 9.90 -5.98
N ALA A 267 -3.03 9.87 -6.24
CA ALA A 267 -3.64 8.91 -7.16
C ALA A 267 -3.12 9.09 -8.59
N ASN A 268 -3.06 10.34 -9.07
CA ASN A 268 -2.51 10.69 -10.39
C ASN A 268 -1.04 10.32 -10.50
N PHE A 269 -0.28 10.46 -9.40
CA PHE A 269 1.12 10.05 -9.36
C PHE A 269 1.25 8.54 -9.60
N LEU A 270 0.44 7.70 -8.93
CA LEU A 270 0.44 6.25 -9.20
C LEU A 270 -0.07 5.92 -10.61
N ALA A 271 -1.02 6.70 -11.14
CA ALA A 271 -1.50 6.55 -12.52
C ALA A 271 -0.50 7.01 -13.61
N THR A 272 0.69 7.51 -13.24
CA THR A 272 1.72 8.00 -14.19
C THR A 272 2.98 7.14 -14.21
N LYS A 273 2.80 5.82 -14.41
CA LYS A 273 3.88 4.82 -14.50
C LYS A 273 4.75 4.70 -13.23
N ASN A 274 4.14 4.88 -12.07
CA ASN A 274 4.79 4.68 -10.77
C ASN A 274 4.00 3.61 -10.02
N LEU A 275 4.64 2.50 -9.68
CA LEU A 275 3.96 1.36 -9.09
C LEU A 275 4.29 1.28 -7.61
N LEU A 276 3.25 1.31 -6.78
CA LEU A 276 3.39 0.90 -5.39
C LEU A 276 3.77 -0.58 -5.37
N VAL A 277 4.91 -0.93 -4.79
CA VAL A 277 5.31 -2.32 -4.60
C VAL A 277 5.45 -2.56 -3.11
N SER A 278 4.80 -3.61 -2.61
CA SER A 278 4.71 -3.89 -1.19
C SER A 278 4.81 -5.39 -0.91
N SER A 279 5.25 -5.71 0.30
CA SER A 279 5.19 -7.04 0.91
C SER A 279 4.37 -6.96 2.19
N MET A 280 3.33 -7.79 2.32
CA MET A 280 2.59 -7.99 3.57
C MET A 280 2.91 -9.37 4.12
N HIS A 281 3.64 -9.42 5.24
CA HIS A 281 4.12 -10.67 5.82
C HIS A 281 3.14 -11.13 6.90
N PHE A 282 2.20 -12.00 6.57
CA PHE A 282 1.28 -12.55 7.57
C PHE A 282 1.97 -13.57 8.47
N GLN A 283 1.53 -13.63 9.72
CA GLN A 283 2.03 -14.59 10.70
C GLN A 283 1.27 -15.91 10.58
N ASP A 284 1.92 -16.97 11.01
CA ASP A 284 1.30 -18.26 11.24
C ASP A 284 1.80 -18.88 12.56
N ALA A 285 1.43 -20.13 12.82
CA ALA A 285 1.74 -20.82 14.07
C ALA A 285 3.26 -20.93 14.36
N TYR A 286 4.12 -20.73 13.36
CA TYR A 286 5.55 -20.99 13.46
C TYR A 286 6.40 -19.71 13.59
N ASN A 287 5.82 -18.53 13.34
CA ASN A 287 6.47 -17.23 13.49
C ASN A 287 5.61 -16.21 14.25
N PHE A 288 4.71 -16.72 15.11
CA PHE A 288 3.70 -15.92 15.77
C PHE A 288 4.30 -15.02 16.86
N ASP A 289 4.16 -13.71 16.68
CA ASP A 289 4.60 -12.68 17.60
C ASP A 289 3.40 -11.86 18.10
N LEU A 290 3.25 -11.81 19.43
CA LEU A 290 2.19 -11.07 20.10
C LEU A 290 2.36 -9.54 19.94
N ASP A 291 3.60 -9.07 19.92
CA ASP A 291 4.07 -7.74 19.48
C ASP A 291 3.29 -7.22 18.28
N ARG A 292 3.31 -8.06 17.25
CA ARG A 292 2.75 -7.79 15.95
C ARG A 292 1.22 -7.84 15.95
N VAL A 293 0.64 -8.77 16.70
CA VAL A 293 -0.82 -8.92 16.83
C VAL A 293 -1.45 -7.75 17.58
N CYS A 294 -0.84 -7.30 18.68
CA CYS A 294 -1.32 -6.17 19.48
C CYS A 294 -1.32 -4.84 18.72
N ARG A 295 -0.57 -4.78 17.61
CA ARG A 295 -0.49 -3.62 16.71
C ARG A 295 -1.04 -3.94 15.32
N CYS A 296 -1.97 -4.87 15.20
CA CYS A 296 -2.57 -5.20 13.92
C CYS A 296 -3.46 -4.05 13.42
N LEU A 297 -3.46 -3.82 12.10
CA LEU A 297 -4.38 -2.87 11.44
C LEU A 297 -5.34 -3.55 10.46
N VAL A 298 -5.31 -4.89 10.40
CA VAL A 298 -6.21 -5.71 9.58
C VAL A 298 -6.96 -6.66 10.50
N HIS A 299 -8.27 -6.50 10.59
CA HIS A 299 -9.11 -7.30 11.48
C HIS A 299 -10.23 -7.99 10.70
N TYR A 300 -10.63 -9.17 11.18
CA TYR A 300 -11.91 -9.75 10.84
C TYR A 300 -12.98 -9.18 11.77
N GLY A 301 -14.10 -8.76 11.18
CA GLY A 301 -15.36 -8.65 11.91
C GLY A 301 -16.12 -9.96 11.75
N VAL A 302 -16.44 -10.61 12.86
CA VAL A 302 -17.30 -11.79 12.89
C VAL A 302 -18.44 -11.58 13.87
N ILE A 303 -19.62 -12.13 13.60
CA ILE A 303 -20.72 -12.11 14.57
C ILE A 303 -20.22 -12.80 15.85
N ASP A 304 -20.42 -12.16 17.00
CA ASP A 304 -19.99 -12.74 18.25
C ASP A 304 -20.83 -14.00 18.54
N PRO A 305 -20.20 -15.18 18.69
CA PRO A 305 -20.93 -16.42 18.90
C PRO A 305 -21.63 -16.50 20.27
N ASP A 306 -21.24 -15.67 21.22
CA ASP A 306 -21.80 -15.61 22.57
C ASP A 306 -22.85 -14.49 22.69
N ASP A 307 -22.88 -13.53 21.76
CA ASP A 307 -23.87 -12.44 21.67
C ASP A 307 -24.09 -12.00 20.21
N PRO A 308 -25.08 -12.56 19.50
CA PRO A 308 -25.31 -12.29 18.07
C PRO A 308 -25.67 -10.84 17.73
N SER A 309 -25.93 -9.98 18.72
CA SER A 309 -26.14 -8.54 18.51
C SER A 309 -24.84 -7.77 18.29
N LYS A 310 -23.68 -8.40 18.51
CA LYS A 310 -22.36 -7.77 18.46
C LYS A 310 -21.50 -8.35 17.34
N VAL A 311 -20.55 -7.53 16.89
CA VAL A 311 -19.43 -7.95 16.04
C VAL A 311 -18.20 -8.03 16.91
N ARG A 312 -17.56 -9.19 16.93
CA ARG A 312 -16.24 -9.40 17.50
C ARG A 312 -15.19 -9.05 16.46
N GLU A 313 -14.33 -8.09 16.79
CA GLU A 313 -13.17 -7.73 16.00
C GLU A 313 -11.97 -8.59 16.42
N VAL A 314 -11.30 -9.26 15.47
CA VAL A 314 -10.18 -10.16 15.73
C VAL A 314 -9.04 -9.88 14.75
N PRO A 315 -7.79 -9.66 15.20
CA PRO A 315 -6.64 -9.45 14.31
C PRO A 315 -6.49 -10.57 13.28
N PHE A 316 -6.12 -10.22 12.05
CA PHE A 316 -6.10 -11.16 10.91
C PHE A 316 -5.31 -12.45 11.20
N CYS A 317 -4.09 -12.30 11.73
CA CYS A 317 -3.20 -13.43 11.95
C CYS A 317 -3.69 -14.31 13.11
N SER A 318 -4.18 -13.73 14.21
CA SER A 318 -4.70 -14.51 15.34
C SER A 318 -6.02 -15.19 14.98
N MET A 319 -6.86 -14.55 14.16
CA MET A 319 -8.07 -15.18 13.63
C MET A 319 -7.74 -16.44 12.86
N ASN A 320 -6.86 -16.35 11.86
CA ASN A 320 -6.52 -17.48 10.99
C ASN A 320 -5.70 -18.58 11.67
N THR A 321 -4.93 -18.24 12.70
CA THR A 321 -4.05 -19.20 13.40
C THR A 321 -4.73 -19.85 14.61
N LEU A 322 -5.54 -19.11 15.36
CA LEU A 322 -6.01 -19.52 16.69
C LEU A 322 -7.54 -19.56 16.80
N HIS A 323 -8.23 -18.48 16.39
CA HIS A 323 -9.64 -18.29 16.77
C HIS A 323 -10.64 -18.90 15.79
N ARG A 324 -10.30 -18.99 14.50
CA ARG A 324 -11.22 -19.40 13.43
C ARG A 324 -11.95 -20.72 13.72
N PRO A 325 -11.27 -21.84 14.07
CA PRO A 325 -11.97 -23.12 14.26
C PRO A 325 -12.96 -23.09 15.43
N ILE A 326 -12.69 -22.30 16.47
CA ILE A 326 -13.55 -22.18 17.66
C ILE A 326 -14.80 -21.36 17.30
N ILE A 327 -14.60 -20.22 16.63
CA ILE A 327 -15.68 -19.32 16.24
C ILE A 327 -16.59 -19.99 15.20
N GLU A 328 -16.03 -20.57 14.14
CA GLU A 328 -16.80 -21.24 13.09
C GLU A 328 -17.61 -22.42 13.64
N ARG A 329 -17.07 -23.16 14.63
CA ARG A 329 -17.80 -24.26 15.27
C ARG A 329 -19.01 -23.75 16.07
N LYS A 330 -18.86 -22.65 16.81
CA LYS A 330 -19.98 -22.06 17.57
C LYS A 330 -21.05 -21.47 16.65
N LEU A 331 -20.66 -20.94 15.50
CA LEU A 331 -21.56 -20.38 14.49
C LEU A 331 -22.11 -21.43 13.50
N ALA A 332 -21.72 -22.69 13.64
CA ALA A 332 -22.15 -23.75 12.75
C ALA A 332 -23.67 -23.95 12.83
N ILE A 333 -24.33 -24.04 11.67
CA ILE A 333 -25.78 -24.26 11.60
C ILE A 333 -26.05 -25.75 11.81
N ALA A 334 -26.78 -26.09 12.88
CA ALA A 334 -27.15 -27.46 13.19
C ALA A 334 -27.85 -28.15 12.00
N GLY A 335 -27.44 -29.39 11.71
CA GLY A 335 -28.00 -30.19 10.62
C GLY A 335 -27.57 -29.78 9.21
N LYS A 336 -26.72 -28.75 9.05
CA LYS A 336 -26.16 -28.37 7.75
C LYS A 336 -24.70 -28.83 7.62
N THR A 337 -24.31 -29.19 6.41
CA THR A 337 -22.92 -29.51 6.05
C THR A 337 -22.45 -28.58 4.94
N ALA A 338 -21.14 -28.33 4.88
CA ALA A 338 -20.56 -27.59 3.77
C ALA A 338 -20.73 -28.36 2.45
N LYS A 339 -20.81 -27.63 1.33
CA LYS A 339 -20.77 -28.24 -0.01
C LYS A 339 -19.49 -29.07 -0.13
N LYS A 340 -19.58 -30.22 -0.80
CA LYS A 340 -18.42 -31.05 -1.07
C LYS A 340 -17.45 -30.33 -2.02
N PRO A 341 -16.12 -30.53 -1.90
CA PRO A 341 -15.14 -29.88 -2.77
C PRO A 341 -15.41 -30.08 -4.26
N GLU A 342 -15.87 -31.27 -4.68
CA GLU A 342 -16.11 -31.58 -6.09
C GLU A 342 -17.26 -30.77 -6.67
N VAL A 343 -18.27 -30.45 -5.85
CA VAL A 343 -19.40 -29.60 -6.25
C VAL A 343 -18.94 -28.15 -6.42
N ILE A 344 -18.13 -27.65 -5.48
CA ILE A 344 -17.57 -26.30 -5.55
C ILE A 344 -16.66 -26.17 -6.79
N GLN A 345 -15.82 -27.17 -7.05
CA GLN A 345 -14.93 -27.20 -8.19
C GLN A 345 -15.72 -27.16 -9.52
N ALA A 346 -16.76 -27.97 -9.66
CA ALA A 346 -17.60 -27.98 -10.85
C ALA A 346 -18.34 -26.64 -11.07
N GLU A 347 -18.82 -26.01 -9.99
CA GLU A 347 -19.43 -24.67 -10.05
C GLU A 347 -18.42 -23.62 -10.55
N ILE A 348 -17.18 -23.65 -10.06
CA ILE A 348 -16.13 -22.73 -10.49
C ILE A 348 -15.79 -22.94 -11.97
N GLU A 349 -15.64 -24.20 -12.40
CA GLU A 349 -15.33 -24.52 -13.81
C GLU A 349 -16.44 -24.04 -14.76
N GLU A 350 -17.70 -24.18 -14.37
CA GLU A 350 -18.82 -23.68 -15.16
C GLU A 350 -18.81 -22.14 -15.25
N LEU A 351 -18.57 -21.44 -14.13
CA LEU A 351 -18.42 -19.99 -14.14
C LEU A 351 -17.24 -19.52 -14.98
N LEU A 352 -16.15 -20.28 -15.04
CA LEU A 352 -15.00 -19.92 -15.88
C LEU A 352 -15.30 -20.07 -17.38
N LYS A 353 -16.22 -20.95 -17.79
CA LYS A 353 -16.66 -21.03 -19.19
C LYS A 353 -17.42 -19.79 -19.65
N THR A 354 -18.01 -19.02 -18.73
CA THR A 354 -18.72 -17.78 -19.08
C THR A 354 -17.78 -16.58 -19.22
N VAL A 355 -16.47 -16.77 -19.03
CA VAL A 355 -15.45 -15.73 -19.23
C VAL A 355 -15.13 -15.67 -20.72
N GLU A 356 -16.00 -15.00 -21.48
CA GLU A 356 -15.75 -14.62 -22.88
C GLU A 356 -14.70 -13.52 -23.00
#